data_AF-A0A7Z8QT98-F1
#
_entry.id   AF-A0A7Z8QT98-F1
#
_cell.length_a   1.000
_cell.length_b   1.000
_cell.length_c   1.000
_cell.angle_alpha   90.00
_cell.angle_beta   90.00
_cell.angle_gamma   90.00
#
_symmetry.space_group_name_H-M   'P 1'
#
loop_
_entity.id
_entity.type
_entity.pdbx_description
1 polymer ?
#
loop_
_entity_poly.entity_id
_entity_poly.type
_entity_poly.pdbx_seq_one_letter_code
_entity_poly.pdbx_strand_id
1 'polypeptide(L)'
;MIYCISQLMAGINQGNEPSRKIRFKAHDLLVTTNRGIGGTEYKGLRKAFERLSGTRIETNIKTNGQEIIEGFGIIDSYRIVIDDPKTKRMVELEITLSEWLYNSVIGEEVLSINHDYFRLRKPIERRIYEIARKHCGKQKRWHIGIENLHKKVGSSGSLKKFKEAISHLVKHDHLPEYNIYYESGNVLFYYRDYQEKPAIQAPQDNNRPSLKPDTIEKAKRVLGRHFDVYAIEFEWLQWWEQSGKPELQSPNGAFFNFCKARMEKIQGS
;
A
#
# COMPACT_ATOMS: atom_id res chain seq x y z
N MET A 1 -16.20 -2.21 -5.02
CA MET A 1 -15.37 -2.74 -3.92
C MET A 1 -14.67 -1.65 -3.15
N ILE A 2 -13.71 -0.89 -3.72
CA ILE A 2 -13.02 0.20 -2.98
C ILE A 2 -14.03 1.12 -2.28
N TYR A 3 -15.04 1.64 -2.99
CA TYR A 3 -16.11 2.45 -2.38
C TYR A 3 -16.81 1.75 -1.20
N CYS A 4 -17.17 0.48 -1.32
CA CYS A 4 -17.83 -0.27 -0.25
C CYS A 4 -16.94 -0.37 0.99
N ILE A 5 -15.66 -0.69 0.80
CA ILE A 5 -14.66 -0.75 1.88
C ILE A 5 -14.50 0.64 2.52
N SER A 6 -14.46 1.71 1.72
CA SER A 6 -14.41 3.08 2.23
C SER A 6 -15.62 3.44 3.08
N GLN A 7 -16.83 3.00 2.71
CA GLN A 7 -18.04 3.21 3.52
C GLN A 7 -17.99 2.42 4.84
N LEU A 8 -17.53 1.17 4.81
CA LEU A 8 -17.35 0.36 6.01
C LEU A 8 -16.34 1.00 6.97
N MET A 9 -15.17 1.41 6.47
CA MET A 9 -14.15 2.10 7.26
C MET A 9 -14.63 3.45 7.80
N ALA A 10 -15.39 4.21 7.00
CA ALA A 10 -15.97 5.47 7.47
C ALA A 10 -16.96 5.24 8.63
N GLY A 11 -17.77 4.18 8.58
CA GLY A 11 -18.65 3.79 9.68
C GLY A 11 -17.87 3.40 10.94
N ILE A 12 -16.82 2.59 10.80
CA ILE A 12 -15.92 2.21 11.91
C ILE A 12 -15.27 3.44 12.54
N ASN A 13 -14.76 4.36 11.73
CA ASN A 13 -14.13 5.60 12.20
C ASN A 13 -15.11 6.53 12.96
N GLN A 14 -16.42 6.38 12.72
CA GLN A 14 -17.47 7.10 13.44
C GLN A 14 -17.93 6.38 14.71
N GLY A 15 -17.33 5.23 15.04
CA GLY A 15 -17.68 4.40 16.20
C GLY A 15 -18.91 3.51 15.99
N ASN A 16 -19.37 3.33 14.75
CA ASN A 16 -20.45 2.40 14.45
C ASN A 16 -19.96 0.95 14.47
N GLU A 17 -20.82 0.03 14.87
CA GLU A 17 -20.53 -1.41 14.79
C GLU A 17 -20.38 -1.83 13.31
N PRO A 18 -19.25 -2.46 12.92
CA PRO A 18 -19.05 -2.88 11.54
C PRO A 18 -20.04 -3.98 11.15
N SER A 19 -20.56 -3.88 9.92
CA SER A 19 -21.44 -4.90 9.35
C SER A 19 -20.92 -5.38 8.01
N ARG A 20 -21.05 -6.69 7.77
CA ARG A 20 -20.83 -7.30 6.44
C ARG A 20 -21.82 -6.78 5.39
N LYS A 21 -23.00 -6.30 5.81
CA LYS A 21 -24.03 -5.76 4.93
C LYS A 21 -23.90 -4.25 4.86
N ILE A 22 -23.59 -3.76 3.66
CA ILE A 22 -23.36 -2.35 3.41
C ILE A 22 -24.50 -1.84 2.51
N ARG A 23 -25.19 -0.79 2.98
CA ARG A 23 -26.28 -0.14 2.25
C ARG A 23 -25.89 1.28 1.85
N PHE A 24 -26.17 1.66 0.61
CA PHE A 24 -25.93 3.01 0.10
C PHE A 24 -26.75 3.29 -1.16
N LYS A 25 -26.88 4.57 -1.52
CA LYS A 25 -27.55 4.97 -2.76
C LYS A 25 -26.64 4.75 -3.96
N ALA A 26 -27.23 4.24 -5.05
CA ALA A 26 -26.51 4.03 -6.30
C ALA A 26 -25.97 5.35 -6.90
N HIS A 27 -26.74 6.42 -6.77
CA HIS A 27 -26.33 7.77 -7.15
C HIS A 27 -25.00 8.19 -6.48
N ASP A 28 -24.90 8.01 -5.16
CA ASP A 28 -23.74 8.46 -4.38
C ASP A 28 -22.48 7.67 -4.76
N LEU A 29 -22.62 6.37 -5.03
CA LEU A 29 -21.52 5.55 -5.57
C LEU A 29 -21.07 6.07 -6.94
N LEU A 30 -21.99 6.38 -7.85
CA LEU A 30 -21.64 6.86 -9.19
C LEU A 30 -20.91 8.20 -9.13
N VAL A 31 -21.44 9.14 -8.35
CA VAL A 31 -20.84 10.48 -8.17
C VAL A 31 -19.47 10.37 -7.51
N THR A 32 -19.35 9.63 -6.39
CA THR A 32 -18.07 9.47 -5.66
C THR A 32 -17.00 8.80 -6.53
N THR A 33 -17.40 7.85 -7.37
CA THR A 33 -16.46 7.15 -8.27
C THR A 33 -16.25 7.86 -9.61
N ASN A 34 -16.68 9.13 -9.71
CA ASN A 34 -16.53 10.01 -10.87
C ASN A 34 -17.11 9.41 -12.17
N ARG A 35 -18.32 8.86 -12.08
CA ARG A 35 -19.07 8.28 -13.21
C ARG A 35 -20.28 9.14 -13.56
N GLY A 36 -20.76 8.99 -14.79
CA GLY A 36 -22.04 9.55 -15.20
C GLY A 36 -23.21 8.97 -14.40
N ILE A 37 -24.33 9.68 -14.42
CA ILE A 37 -25.58 9.30 -13.74
C ILE A 37 -26.70 8.97 -14.73
N GLY A 38 -26.34 8.55 -15.94
CA GLY A 38 -27.27 8.15 -16.99
C GLY A 38 -27.67 6.67 -16.87
N GLY A 39 -28.70 6.28 -17.62
CA GLY A 39 -29.21 4.89 -17.60
C GLY A 39 -28.16 3.86 -18.02
N THR A 40 -27.19 4.23 -18.85
CA THR A 40 -26.07 3.36 -19.25
C THR A 40 -25.17 3.04 -18.07
N GLU A 41 -24.86 4.01 -17.21
CA GLU A 41 -24.02 3.83 -16.04
C GLU A 41 -24.69 2.95 -14.99
N TYR A 42 -26.00 3.12 -14.75
CA TYR A 42 -26.77 2.23 -13.87
C TYR A 42 -26.81 0.79 -14.40
N LYS A 43 -27.00 0.59 -15.71
CA LYS A 43 -26.89 -0.75 -16.34
C LYS A 43 -25.47 -1.33 -16.17
N GLY A 44 -24.45 -0.51 -16.35
CA GLY A 44 -23.04 -0.89 -16.15
C GLY A 44 -22.73 -1.27 -14.71
N LEU A 45 -23.34 -0.55 -13.75
CA LEU A 45 -23.22 -0.82 -12.31
C LEU A 45 -23.82 -2.17 -11.95
N ARG A 46 -25.03 -2.47 -12.43
CA ARG A 46 -25.64 -3.80 -12.28
C ARG A 46 -24.74 -4.91 -12.82
N LYS A 47 -24.25 -4.76 -14.07
CA LYS A 47 -23.32 -5.72 -14.67
C LYS A 47 -22.02 -5.87 -13.87
N ALA A 48 -21.56 -4.81 -13.21
CA ALA A 48 -20.39 -4.89 -12.35
C ALA A 48 -20.65 -5.75 -11.10
N PHE A 49 -21.82 -5.62 -10.47
CA PHE A 49 -22.20 -6.47 -9.34
C PHE A 49 -22.40 -7.93 -9.75
N GLU A 50 -23.04 -8.19 -10.89
CA GLU A 50 -23.16 -9.55 -11.44
C GLU A 50 -21.80 -10.23 -11.62
N ARG A 51 -20.80 -9.51 -12.13
CA ARG A 51 -19.43 -10.03 -12.25
C ARG A 51 -18.77 -10.24 -10.89
N LEU A 52 -18.95 -9.31 -9.96
CA LEU A 52 -18.37 -9.40 -8.62
C LEU A 52 -18.91 -10.60 -7.85
N SER A 53 -20.22 -10.87 -7.91
CA SER A 53 -20.82 -12.05 -7.27
C SER A 53 -20.39 -13.36 -7.92
N GLY A 54 -20.08 -13.36 -9.22
CA GLY A 54 -19.57 -14.54 -9.93
C GLY A 54 -18.06 -14.78 -9.79
N THR A 55 -17.31 -13.84 -9.22
CA THR A 55 -15.84 -13.96 -9.11
C THR A 55 -15.49 -14.82 -7.91
N ARG A 56 -14.79 -15.94 -8.16
CA ARG A 56 -14.24 -16.83 -7.13
C ARG A 56 -12.71 -16.74 -7.15
N ILE A 57 -12.13 -16.69 -5.96
CA ILE A 57 -10.69 -16.71 -5.74
C ILE A 57 -10.40 -17.98 -4.94
N GLU A 58 -9.41 -18.74 -5.38
CA GLU A 58 -8.83 -19.83 -4.61
C GLU A 58 -7.39 -19.47 -4.27
N THR A 59 -7.02 -19.65 -3.01
CA THR A 59 -5.66 -19.41 -2.54
C THR A 59 -5.19 -20.55 -1.65
N ASN A 60 -3.90 -20.84 -1.68
CA ASN A 60 -3.24 -21.84 -0.83
C ASN A 60 -2.35 -21.18 0.22
N ILE A 61 -2.90 -20.20 0.96
CA ILE A 61 -2.13 -19.40 1.92
C ILE A 61 -1.62 -20.32 3.04
N LYS A 62 -0.32 -20.23 3.31
CA LYS A 62 0.32 -20.93 4.42
C LYS A 62 0.22 -20.09 5.68
N THR A 63 -0.57 -20.55 6.64
CA THR A 63 -0.72 -19.91 7.96
C THR A 63 -0.29 -20.90 9.03
N ASN A 64 0.61 -20.50 9.92
CA ASN A 64 1.11 -21.33 11.02
C ASN A 64 1.65 -22.72 10.60
N GLY A 65 2.31 -22.80 9.43
CA GLY A 65 2.91 -24.03 8.92
C GLY A 65 1.94 -25.02 8.25
N GLN A 66 0.64 -24.72 8.23
CA GLN A 66 -0.37 -25.48 7.49
C GLN A 66 -0.71 -24.77 6.17
N GLU A 67 -0.81 -25.54 5.08
CA GLU A 67 -1.29 -25.04 3.80
C GLU A 67 -2.81 -25.18 3.76
N ILE A 68 -3.51 -24.04 3.77
CA ILE A 68 -4.97 -23.99 3.73
C ILE A 68 -5.36 -23.61 2.31
N ILE A 69 -6.07 -24.51 1.62
CA ILE A 69 -6.71 -24.22 0.34
C ILE A 69 -8.12 -23.71 0.64
N GLU A 70 -8.35 -22.44 0.37
CA GLU A 70 -9.64 -21.81 0.59
C GLU A 70 -10.14 -21.12 -0.68
N GLY A 71 -11.40 -21.39 -1.02
CA GLY A 71 -12.11 -20.78 -2.14
C GLY A 71 -13.20 -19.83 -1.66
N PHE A 72 -13.04 -18.52 -1.90
CA PHE A 72 -13.98 -17.49 -1.47
C PHE A 72 -14.41 -16.57 -2.62
N GLY A 73 -15.56 -15.92 -2.46
CA GLY A 73 -16.03 -14.88 -3.38
C GLY A 73 -15.51 -13.49 -3.00
N ILE A 74 -15.64 -12.52 -3.90
CA ILE A 74 -15.40 -11.11 -3.55
C ILE A 74 -16.57 -10.54 -2.72
N ILE A 75 -17.80 -10.91 -3.09
CA ILE A 75 -19.04 -10.60 -2.38
C ILE A 75 -19.88 -11.87 -2.33
N ASP A 76 -20.68 -12.02 -1.27
CA ASP A 76 -21.61 -13.16 -1.15
C ASP A 76 -22.92 -12.90 -1.87
N SER A 77 -23.40 -11.65 -1.82
CA SER A 77 -24.62 -11.24 -2.48
C SER A 77 -24.69 -9.73 -2.69
N TYR A 78 -25.57 -9.32 -3.60
CA TYR A 78 -26.00 -7.94 -3.74
C TYR A 78 -27.51 -7.89 -3.97
N ARG A 79 -28.15 -6.83 -3.51
CA ARG A 79 -29.56 -6.53 -3.72
C ARG A 79 -29.68 -5.11 -4.26
N ILE A 80 -30.52 -4.95 -5.27
CA ILE A 80 -30.78 -3.67 -5.93
C ILE A 80 -32.26 -3.35 -5.73
N VAL A 81 -32.56 -2.22 -5.10
CA VAL A 81 -33.93 -1.73 -4.93
C VAL A 81 -34.24 -0.77 -6.07
N ILE A 82 -35.34 -1.04 -6.75
CA ILE A 82 -35.89 -0.22 -7.83
C ILE A 82 -37.18 0.40 -7.29
N ASP A 83 -37.29 1.74 -7.31
CA ASP A 83 -38.46 2.45 -6.76
C ASP A 83 -39.67 2.43 -7.70
N ASP A 84 -39.44 2.46 -9.01
CA ASP A 84 -40.48 2.44 -10.03
C ASP A 84 -40.20 1.37 -11.10
N PRO A 85 -41.04 0.33 -11.20
CA PRO A 85 -40.92 -0.73 -12.21
C PRO A 85 -40.97 -0.23 -13.67
N LYS A 86 -41.63 0.91 -13.94
CA LYS A 86 -41.76 1.49 -15.29
C LYS A 86 -40.48 2.23 -15.68
N THR A 87 -39.96 3.09 -14.82
CA THR A 87 -38.72 3.84 -15.09
C THR A 87 -37.46 3.03 -14.78
N LYS A 88 -37.57 1.92 -14.03
CA LYS A 88 -36.48 1.06 -13.56
C LYS A 88 -35.38 1.83 -12.83
N ARG A 89 -35.76 2.90 -12.13
CA ARG A 89 -34.82 3.76 -11.42
C ARG A 89 -34.26 3.02 -10.20
N MET A 90 -32.93 2.94 -10.14
CA MET A 90 -32.20 2.30 -9.06
C MET A 90 -32.01 3.31 -7.92
N VAL A 91 -32.46 2.96 -6.71
CA VAL A 91 -32.42 3.89 -5.57
C VAL A 91 -31.41 3.45 -4.53
N GLU A 92 -31.47 2.18 -4.15
CA GLU A 92 -30.67 1.64 -3.05
C GLU A 92 -29.95 0.37 -3.48
N LEU A 93 -28.73 0.22 -2.98
CA LEU A 93 -27.89 -0.95 -3.12
C LEU A 93 -27.59 -1.49 -1.74
N GLU A 94 -27.71 -2.81 -1.60
CA GLU A 94 -27.21 -3.55 -0.47
C GLU A 94 -26.20 -4.58 -0.96
N ILE A 95 -25.05 -4.69 -0.30
CA ILE A 95 -23.99 -5.63 -0.64
C ILE A 95 -23.61 -6.38 0.62
N THR A 96 -23.56 -7.71 0.53
CA THR A 96 -22.96 -8.56 1.58
C THR A 96 -21.53 -8.90 1.17
N LEU A 97 -20.55 -8.39 1.92
CA LEU A 97 -19.15 -8.75 1.74
C LEU A 97 -18.93 -10.22 2.10
N SER A 98 -18.02 -10.88 1.37
CA SER A 98 -17.54 -12.20 1.78
C SER A 98 -16.86 -12.11 3.14
N GLU A 99 -16.92 -13.21 3.88
CA GLU A 99 -16.34 -13.30 5.22
C GLU A 99 -14.85 -13.01 5.20
N TRP A 100 -14.11 -13.60 4.25
CA TRP A 100 -12.70 -13.33 4.05
C TRP A 100 -12.41 -11.83 3.85
N LEU A 101 -13.13 -11.17 2.93
CA LEU A 101 -12.88 -9.76 2.65
C LEU A 101 -13.25 -8.87 3.84
N TYR A 102 -14.36 -9.18 4.52
CA TYR A 102 -14.76 -8.47 5.73
C TYR A 102 -13.68 -8.59 6.81
N ASN A 103 -13.20 -9.80 7.09
CA ASN A 103 -12.18 -10.04 8.10
C ASN A 103 -10.87 -9.32 7.78
N SER A 104 -10.43 -9.28 6.51
CA SER A 104 -9.26 -8.47 6.11
C SER A 104 -9.47 -6.96 6.31
N VAL A 105 -10.70 -6.44 6.16
CA VAL A 105 -11.00 -5.03 6.45
C VAL A 105 -10.93 -4.76 7.96
N ILE A 106 -11.51 -5.64 8.78
CA ILE A 106 -11.51 -5.50 10.24
C ILE A 106 -10.11 -5.67 10.83
N GLY A 107 -9.29 -6.55 10.26
CA GLY A 107 -7.89 -6.72 10.61
C GLY A 107 -6.96 -5.57 10.16
N GLU A 108 -7.53 -4.46 9.68
CA GLU A 108 -6.80 -3.28 9.16
C GLU A 108 -5.80 -3.61 8.03
N GLU A 109 -6.01 -4.70 7.31
CA GLU A 109 -5.13 -5.10 6.19
C GLU A 109 -5.38 -4.27 4.90
N VAL A 110 -6.10 -3.15 5.02
CA VAL A 110 -6.49 -2.28 3.92
C VAL A 110 -5.58 -1.07 3.77
N LEU A 111 -5.19 -0.78 2.53
CA LEU A 111 -4.43 0.43 2.21
C LEU A 111 -5.37 1.62 2.02
N SER A 112 -5.06 2.74 2.66
CA SER A 112 -5.76 4.00 2.40
C SER A 112 -5.40 4.50 0.99
N ILE A 113 -6.42 4.84 0.20
CA ILE A 113 -6.31 5.33 -1.17
C ILE A 113 -6.68 6.82 -1.20
N ASN A 114 -5.98 7.61 -2.02
CA ASN A 114 -6.30 9.02 -2.26
C ASN A 114 -7.63 9.18 -3.00
N HIS A 115 -8.41 10.20 -2.65
CA HIS A 115 -9.69 10.51 -3.29
C HIS A 115 -9.60 10.62 -4.83
N ASP A 116 -8.50 11.18 -5.34
CA ASP A 116 -8.27 11.37 -6.78
C ASP A 116 -7.99 10.08 -7.54
N TYR A 117 -7.88 8.94 -6.86
CA TYR A 117 -7.82 7.62 -7.49
C TYR A 117 -8.97 7.41 -8.48
N PHE A 118 -10.18 7.86 -8.16
CA PHE A 118 -11.33 7.69 -9.05
C PHE A 118 -11.26 8.56 -10.31
N ARG A 119 -10.39 9.58 -10.35
CA ARG A 119 -10.12 10.38 -11.54
C ARG A 119 -9.28 9.62 -12.58
N LEU A 120 -8.52 8.60 -12.16
CA LEU A 120 -7.80 7.71 -13.08
C LEU A 120 -8.80 6.94 -13.94
N ARG A 121 -8.79 7.19 -15.25
CA ARG A 121 -9.75 6.55 -16.18
C ARG A 121 -9.28 5.19 -16.68
N LYS A 122 -7.97 5.00 -16.84
CA LYS A 122 -7.43 3.75 -17.41
C LYS A 122 -7.20 2.72 -16.30
N PRO A 123 -7.67 1.46 -16.46
CA PRO A 123 -7.45 0.41 -15.47
C PRO A 123 -5.97 0.15 -15.13
N ILE A 124 -5.10 0.27 -16.14
CA ILE A 124 -3.65 0.12 -15.96
C ILE A 124 -3.07 1.19 -15.02
N GLU A 125 -3.52 2.44 -15.14
CA GLU A 125 -3.05 3.55 -14.30
C GLU A 125 -3.52 3.36 -12.85
N ARG A 126 -4.75 2.88 -12.64
CA ARG A 126 -5.26 2.48 -11.31
C ARG A 126 -4.41 1.38 -10.69
N ARG A 127 -4.09 0.34 -11.46
CA ARG A 127 -3.26 -0.76 -10.98
C ARG A 127 -1.84 -0.31 -10.64
N ILE A 128 -1.27 0.59 -11.43
CA ILE A 128 0.03 1.20 -11.15
C ILE A 128 -0.02 2.01 -9.85
N TYR A 129 -1.07 2.81 -9.63
CA TYR A 129 -1.27 3.53 -8.37
C TYR A 129 -1.33 2.57 -7.18
N GLU A 130 -2.11 1.49 -7.26
CA GLU A 130 -2.23 0.49 -6.18
C GLU A 130 -0.88 -0.14 -5.81
N ILE A 131 -0.08 -0.48 -6.83
CA ILE A 131 1.27 -1.03 -6.65
C ILE A 131 2.19 0.01 -6.01
N ALA A 132 2.15 1.26 -6.49
CA ALA A 132 2.91 2.36 -5.90
C ALA A 132 2.49 2.58 -4.44
N ARG A 133 1.19 2.55 -4.13
CA ARG A 133 0.70 2.70 -2.76
C ARG A 133 1.14 1.56 -1.84
N LYS A 134 1.12 0.31 -2.32
CA LYS A 134 1.56 -0.86 -1.56
C LYS A 134 3.07 -0.87 -1.31
N HIS A 135 3.87 -0.49 -2.31
CA HIS A 135 5.32 -0.65 -2.25
C HIS A 135 6.07 0.62 -1.89
N CYS A 136 5.64 1.78 -2.39
CA CYS A 136 6.19 3.10 -2.05
C CYS A 136 5.55 3.63 -0.75
N GLY A 137 4.23 3.53 -0.61
CA GLY A 137 3.55 4.11 0.55
C GLY A 137 3.87 5.61 0.66
N LYS A 138 4.45 6.03 1.79
CA LYS A 138 4.92 7.42 2.02
C LYS A 138 6.45 7.56 2.03
N GLN A 139 7.18 6.55 1.58
CA GLN A 139 8.64 6.63 1.52
C GLN A 139 9.09 7.59 0.41
N LYS A 140 10.32 8.12 0.51
CA LYS A 140 10.85 9.10 -0.46
C LYS A 140 10.71 8.63 -1.90
N ARG A 141 11.10 7.37 -2.14
CA ARG A 141 11.06 6.76 -3.47
C ARG A 141 11.01 5.24 -3.41
N TRP A 142 10.44 4.64 -4.44
CA TRP A 142 10.51 3.22 -4.72
C TRP A 142 10.76 3.00 -6.21
N HIS A 143 11.55 1.99 -6.59
CA HIS A 143 11.80 1.68 -7.99
C HIS A 143 11.56 0.21 -8.30
N ILE A 144 11.25 -0.07 -9.55
CA ILE A 144 11.04 -1.43 -10.06
C ILE A 144 11.39 -1.52 -11.54
N GLY A 145 12.02 -2.62 -11.94
CA GLY A 145 12.26 -2.92 -13.35
C GLY A 145 10.95 -3.05 -14.13
N ILE A 146 10.91 -2.49 -15.34
CA ILE A 146 9.68 -2.41 -16.15
C ILE A 146 9.02 -3.77 -16.41
N GLU A 147 9.81 -4.83 -16.58
CA GLU A 147 9.31 -6.20 -16.80
C GLU A 147 8.64 -6.78 -15.55
N ASN A 148 9.22 -6.53 -14.37
CA ASN A 148 8.64 -6.94 -13.11
C ASN A 148 7.37 -6.14 -12.79
N LEU A 149 7.35 -4.86 -13.14
CA LEU A 149 6.15 -4.04 -13.03
C LEU A 149 5.04 -4.56 -13.97
N HIS A 150 5.36 -4.87 -15.22
CA HIS A 150 4.42 -5.44 -16.19
C HIS A 150 3.79 -6.73 -15.68
N LYS A 151 4.60 -7.64 -15.11
CA LYS A 151 4.14 -8.87 -14.45
C LYS A 151 3.23 -8.58 -13.24
N LYS A 152 3.62 -7.66 -12.35
CA LYS A 152 2.82 -7.29 -11.16
C LYS A 152 1.49 -6.62 -11.50
N VAL A 153 1.46 -5.83 -12.57
CA VAL A 153 0.23 -5.23 -13.09
C VAL A 153 -0.70 -6.31 -13.66
N GLY A 154 -0.14 -7.40 -14.20
CA GLY A 154 -0.92 -8.48 -14.83
C GLY A 154 -1.50 -8.06 -16.18
N SER A 155 -0.83 -7.16 -16.90
CA SER A 155 -1.30 -6.69 -18.21
C SER A 155 -1.12 -7.78 -19.27
N SER A 156 -2.21 -8.16 -19.94
CA SER A 156 -2.18 -9.09 -21.08
C SER A 156 -1.57 -8.51 -22.37
N GLY A 157 -1.43 -7.18 -22.45
CA GLY A 157 -0.78 -6.51 -23.57
C GLY A 157 0.73 -6.73 -23.61
N SER A 158 1.35 -6.53 -24.78
CA SER A 158 2.80 -6.68 -24.96
C SER A 158 3.59 -5.68 -24.10
N LEU A 159 4.82 -6.05 -23.74
CA LEU A 159 5.73 -5.19 -22.99
C LEU A 159 5.96 -3.84 -23.69
N LYS A 160 5.96 -3.81 -25.02
CA LYS A 160 6.06 -2.58 -25.82
C LYS A 160 4.90 -1.62 -25.53
N LYS A 161 3.65 -2.10 -25.62
CA LYS A 161 2.45 -1.30 -25.30
C LYS A 161 2.44 -0.87 -23.83
N PHE A 162 2.94 -1.73 -22.94
CA PHE A 162 3.09 -1.39 -21.53
C PHE A 162 4.08 -0.23 -21.31
N LYS A 163 5.24 -0.27 -21.98
CA LYS A 163 6.22 0.83 -21.98
C LYS A 163 5.60 2.13 -22.51
N GLU A 164 4.82 2.08 -23.60
CA GLU A 164 4.09 3.23 -24.13
C GLU A 164 3.10 3.81 -23.10
N ALA A 165 2.38 2.94 -22.38
CA ALA A 165 1.46 3.37 -21.32
C ALA A 165 2.20 4.03 -20.15
N ILE A 166 3.35 3.49 -19.74
CA ILE A 166 4.21 4.11 -18.71
C ILE A 166 4.73 5.46 -19.20
N SER A 167 5.24 5.56 -20.43
CA SER A 167 5.72 6.83 -20.99
C SER A 167 4.61 7.89 -21.03
N HIS A 168 3.37 7.50 -21.37
CA HIS A 168 2.22 8.40 -21.28
C HIS A 168 1.98 8.86 -19.84
N LEU A 169 2.06 7.94 -18.87
CA LEU A 169 1.84 8.28 -17.46
C LEU A 169 2.94 9.22 -16.93
N VAL A 170 4.20 8.99 -17.30
CA VAL A 170 5.34 9.87 -16.99
C VAL A 170 5.15 11.25 -17.62
N LYS A 171 4.72 11.32 -18.88
CA LYS A 171 4.51 12.59 -19.60
C LYS A 171 3.41 13.46 -18.99
N HIS A 172 2.30 12.84 -18.58
CA HIS A 172 1.15 13.58 -18.06
C HIS A 172 1.18 13.78 -16.54
N ASP A 173 2.01 13.01 -15.82
CA ASP A 173 2.28 13.14 -14.39
C ASP A 173 1.02 13.30 -13.53
N HIS A 174 -0.05 12.56 -13.85
CA HIS A 174 -1.35 12.69 -13.19
C HIS A 174 -1.63 11.60 -12.15
N LEU A 175 -0.63 10.80 -11.78
CA LEU A 175 -0.80 9.77 -10.75
C LEU A 175 -0.98 10.45 -9.38
N PRO A 176 -2.08 10.22 -8.64
CA PRO A 176 -2.30 10.83 -7.34
C PRO A 176 -1.14 10.50 -6.39
N GLU A 177 -0.72 11.47 -5.56
CA GLU A 177 0.35 11.36 -4.54
C GLU A 177 1.76 11.03 -5.07
N TYR A 178 1.93 10.62 -6.32
CA TYR A 178 3.21 10.12 -6.82
C TYR A 178 3.65 10.81 -8.11
N ASN A 179 4.93 11.16 -8.21
CA ASN A 179 5.59 11.42 -9.48
C ASN A 179 6.19 10.12 -10.03
N ILE A 180 6.19 9.96 -11.34
CA ILE A 180 6.77 8.79 -12.00
C ILE A 180 7.85 9.20 -12.98
N TYR A 181 8.97 8.49 -12.94
CA TYR A 181 10.06 8.64 -13.90
C TYR A 181 10.39 7.27 -14.50
N TYR A 182 10.93 7.29 -15.71
CA TYR A 182 11.44 6.09 -16.38
C TYR A 182 12.89 6.30 -16.75
N GLU A 183 13.79 5.52 -16.15
CA GLU A 183 15.23 5.65 -16.31
C GLU A 183 15.87 4.27 -16.38
N SER A 184 16.73 4.03 -17.38
CA SER A 184 17.55 2.81 -17.49
C SER A 184 16.76 1.50 -17.30
N GLY A 185 15.54 1.43 -17.87
CA GLY A 185 14.67 0.25 -17.77
C GLY A 185 13.90 0.11 -16.44
N ASN A 186 14.05 1.06 -15.52
CA ASN A 186 13.33 1.10 -14.25
C ASN A 186 12.25 2.19 -14.27
N VAL A 187 11.16 1.91 -13.55
CA VAL A 187 10.13 2.88 -13.22
C VAL A 187 10.35 3.32 -11.78
N LEU A 188 10.53 4.62 -11.57
CA LEU A 188 10.74 5.22 -10.26
C LEU A 188 9.48 5.96 -9.84
N PHE A 189 9.05 5.73 -8.61
CA PHE A 189 7.93 6.40 -7.97
C PHE A 189 8.47 7.27 -6.84
N TYR A 190 8.15 8.56 -6.84
CA TYR A 190 8.47 9.49 -5.75
C TYR A 190 7.18 9.94 -5.08
N TYR A 191 7.11 9.93 -3.76
CA TYR A 191 5.96 10.48 -3.04
C TYR A 191 6.03 12.01 -3.04
N ARG A 192 5.00 12.67 -3.60
CA ARG A 192 4.97 14.13 -3.84
C ARG A 192 5.13 14.92 -2.55
N ASP A 193 4.44 14.50 -1.50
CA ASP A 193 4.41 15.20 -0.21
C ASP A 193 5.50 14.69 0.74
N TYR A 194 6.53 14.02 0.21
CA TYR A 194 7.66 13.60 1.03
C TYR A 194 8.39 14.83 1.55
N GLN A 195 8.15 15.14 2.81
CA GLN A 195 9.00 16.04 3.56
C GLN A 195 10.26 15.25 3.90
N GLU A 196 11.42 15.77 3.48
CA GLU A 196 12.66 15.33 4.10
C GLU A 196 12.45 15.54 5.59
N LYS A 197 12.48 14.43 6.35
CA LYS A 197 12.77 14.57 7.77
C LYS A 197 14.00 15.44 7.78
N PRO A 198 13.99 16.61 8.48
CA PRO A 198 15.22 17.36 8.61
C PRO A 198 16.25 16.31 8.95
N ALA A 199 17.33 16.23 8.15
CA ALA A 199 18.54 15.66 8.69
C ALA A 199 18.58 16.27 10.07
N ILE A 200 18.50 15.47 11.13
CA ILE A 200 18.87 15.97 12.43
C ILE A 200 20.21 16.57 12.08
N GLN A 201 20.26 17.91 11.98
CA GLN A 201 21.50 18.62 11.98
C GLN A 201 21.96 18.13 13.32
N ALA A 202 22.82 17.11 13.29
CA ALA A 202 23.57 16.75 14.44
C ALA A 202 23.99 18.13 14.90
N PRO A 203 23.57 18.60 16.09
CA PRO A 203 24.21 19.77 16.63
C PRO A 203 25.70 19.53 16.37
N GLN A 204 26.39 20.53 15.83
CA GLN A 204 27.84 20.48 15.66
C GLN A 204 28.40 20.37 17.08
N ASP A 205 28.28 19.15 17.60
CA ASP A 205 28.44 18.72 18.95
C ASP A 205 29.67 17.87 18.75
N ASN A 206 30.81 18.49 19.04
CA ASN A 206 32.12 17.87 18.94
C ASN A 206 32.22 16.56 19.75
N ASN A 207 31.18 16.23 20.54
CA ASN A 207 30.99 14.98 21.26
C ASN A 207 30.22 13.88 20.52
N ARG A 208 29.76 14.06 19.26
CA ARG A 208 29.10 12.96 18.54
C ARG A 208 30.10 11.81 18.31
N PRO A 209 29.78 10.57 18.72
CA PRO A 209 30.67 9.44 18.56
C PRO A 209 30.91 9.15 17.06
N SER A 210 32.14 9.35 16.59
CA SER A 210 32.54 8.99 15.22
C SER A 210 33.04 7.54 15.16
N LEU A 211 32.51 6.77 14.22
CA LEU A 211 32.94 5.40 13.96
C LEU A 211 34.04 5.35 12.90
N LYS A 212 35.02 4.46 13.08
CA LYS A 212 36.04 4.19 12.08
C LYS A 212 35.47 3.31 10.96
N PRO A 213 35.93 3.47 9.70
CA PRO A 213 35.50 2.61 8.58
C PRO A 213 35.64 1.10 8.88
N ASP A 214 36.74 0.69 9.50
CA ASP A 214 36.98 -0.71 9.92
C ASP A 214 35.92 -1.26 10.86
N THR A 215 35.36 -0.40 11.71
CA THR A 215 34.29 -0.77 12.65
C THR A 215 32.98 -1.02 11.90
N ILE A 216 32.67 -0.20 10.90
CA ILE A 216 31.51 -0.39 10.03
C ILE A 216 31.63 -1.71 9.25
N GLU A 217 32.81 -2.04 8.74
CA GLU A 217 33.04 -3.32 8.07
C GLU A 217 32.88 -4.52 9.01
N LYS A 218 33.41 -4.43 10.24
CA LYS A 218 33.23 -5.48 11.25
C LYS A 218 31.76 -5.63 11.64
N ALA A 219 31.02 -4.53 11.79
CA ALA A 219 29.59 -4.56 12.09
C ALA A 219 28.79 -5.19 10.94
N LYS A 220 29.11 -4.90 9.67
CA LYS A 220 28.49 -5.56 8.50
C LYS A 220 28.67 -7.08 8.55
N ARG A 221 29.84 -7.58 8.98
CA ARG A 221 30.09 -9.03 9.11
C ARG A 221 29.26 -9.67 10.21
N VAL A 222 29.01 -8.98 11.32
CA VAL A 222 28.20 -9.47 12.44
C VAL A 222 26.69 -9.43 12.12
N LEU A 223 26.22 -8.35 11.49
CA LEU A 223 24.81 -8.16 11.16
C LEU A 223 24.38 -9.01 9.94
N GLY A 224 25.30 -9.36 9.05
CA GLY A 224 24.99 -10.13 7.84
C GLY A 224 24.28 -9.31 6.76
N ARG A 225 23.80 -9.99 5.71
CA ARG A 225 23.23 -9.34 4.50
C ARG A 225 21.83 -8.74 4.69
N HIS A 226 21.14 -9.08 5.77
CA HIS A 226 19.74 -8.71 5.98
C HIS A 226 19.56 -7.32 6.61
N PHE A 227 20.62 -6.73 7.14
CA PHE A 227 20.56 -5.44 7.83
C PHE A 227 21.44 -4.41 7.14
N ASP A 228 20.90 -3.20 7.03
CA ASP A 228 21.67 -2.02 6.63
C ASP A 228 22.40 -1.47 7.85
N VAL A 229 23.73 -1.59 7.85
CA VAL A 229 24.59 -1.13 8.95
C VAL A 229 24.43 0.35 9.25
N TYR A 230 24.13 1.18 8.24
CA TYR A 230 24.00 2.63 8.43
C TYR A 230 22.66 2.97 9.08
N ALA A 231 21.62 2.16 8.82
CA ALA A 231 20.35 2.28 9.54
C ALA A 231 20.52 1.91 11.02
N ILE A 232 21.28 0.85 11.31
CA ILE A 232 21.58 0.42 12.69
C ILE A 232 22.46 1.42 13.43
N GLU A 233 23.45 2.01 12.74
CA GLU A 233 24.26 3.11 13.26
C GLU A 233 23.39 4.31 13.63
N PHE A 234 22.44 4.68 12.76
CA PHE A 234 21.52 5.77 13.03
C PHE A 234 20.65 5.50 14.28
N GLU A 235 20.09 4.29 14.42
CA GLU A 235 19.31 3.90 15.59
C GLU A 235 20.13 3.92 16.89
N TRP A 236 21.37 3.44 16.85
CA TRP A 236 22.28 3.47 17.99
C TRP A 236 22.58 4.92 18.44
N LEU A 237 22.84 5.81 17.48
CA LEU A 237 23.10 7.22 17.76
C LEU A 237 21.86 7.93 18.33
N GLN A 238 20.65 7.59 17.85
CA GLN A 238 19.40 8.08 18.43
C GLN A 238 19.20 7.60 19.87
N TRP A 239 19.49 6.33 20.15
CA TRP A 239 19.43 5.80 21.52
C TRP A 239 20.44 6.49 22.46
N TRP A 240 21.65 6.75 21.99
CA TRP A 240 22.68 7.46 22.75
C TRP A 240 22.28 8.91 23.05
N GLU A 241 21.70 9.62 22.08
CA GLU A 241 21.16 10.98 22.25
C GLU A 241 20.02 11.01 23.28
N GLN A 242 19.08 10.05 23.21
CA GLN A 242 17.96 9.93 24.15
C GLN A 242 18.39 9.55 25.57
N SER A 243 19.50 8.82 25.70
CA SER A 243 20.06 8.38 26.97
C SER A 243 20.84 9.47 27.71
N GLY A 244 20.77 10.72 27.23
CA GLY A 244 21.46 11.86 27.85
C GLY A 244 22.94 11.99 27.48
N LYS A 245 23.36 11.40 26.35
CA LYS A 245 24.73 11.48 25.81
C LYS A 245 25.82 11.05 26.81
N PRO A 246 25.76 9.81 27.35
CA PRO A 246 26.79 9.31 28.25
C PRO A 246 28.16 9.30 27.58
N GLU A 247 29.21 9.62 28.33
CA GLU A 247 30.58 9.64 27.83
C GLU A 247 31.01 8.23 27.39
N LEU A 248 31.43 8.09 26.14
CA LEU A 248 31.87 6.81 25.58
C LEU A 248 33.39 6.73 25.58
N GLN A 249 33.96 5.85 26.40
CA GLN A 249 35.41 5.59 26.37
C GLN A 249 35.87 5.01 25.03
N SER A 250 35.00 4.26 24.33
CA SER A 250 35.25 3.78 22.98
C SER A 250 33.95 3.72 22.16
N PRO A 251 33.69 4.73 21.31
CA PRO A 251 32.58 4.73 20.35
C PRO A 251 32.48 3.45 19.52
N ASN A 252 33.64 2.97 19.05
CA ASN A 252 33.74 1.80 18.18
C ASN A 252 33.34 0.51 18.91
N GLY A 253 33.79 0.34 20.16
CA GLY A 253 33.44 -0.81 20.99
C GLY A 253 31.97 -0.79 21.40
N ALA A 254 31.45 0.39 21.77
CA ALA A 254 30.05 0.58 22.15
C ALA A 254 29.09 0.23 21.00
N PHE A 255 29.35 0.71 19.79
CA PHE A 255 28.54 0.38 18.62
C PHE A 255 28.61 -1.12 18.25
N PHE A 256 29.80 -1.72 18.35
CA PHE A 256 29.96 -3.14 18.05
C PHE A 256 29.21 -4.03 19.07
N ASN A 257 29.25 -3.68 20.36
CA ASN A 257 28.48 -4.37 21.39
C ASN A 257 26.96 -4.18 21.20
N PHE A 258 26.52 -2.99 20.77
CA PHE A 258 25.14 -2.74 20.40
C PHE A 258 24.66 -3.64 19.24
N CYS A 259 25.49 -3.80 18.20
CA CYS A 259 25.20 -4.73 17.10
C CYS A 259 25.09 -6.18 17.58
N LYS A 260 26.00 -6.63 18.46
CA LYS A 260 25.97 -7.98 19.04
C LYS A 260 24.72 -8.25 19.88
N ALA A 261 24.41 -7.36 20.82
CA ALA A 261 23.25 -7.50 21.69
C ALA A 261 21.94 -7.54 20.88
N ARG A 262 21.87 -6.80 19.77
CA ARG A 262 20.73 -6.85 18.86
C ARG A 262 20.60 -8.20 18.16
N MET A 263 21.71 -8.77 17.68
CA MET A 263 21.72 -10.09 17.05
C MET A 263 21.35 -11.19 18.05
N GLU A 264 21.85 -11.13 19.28
CA GLU A 264 21.53 -12.07 20.36
C GLU A 264 20.03 -12.03 20.72
N LYS A 265 19.43 -10.84 20.80
CA LYS A 265 17.99 -10.67 21.06
C LYS A 265 17.11 -11.26 19.94
N ILE A 266 17.58 -11.20 18.70
CA ILE A 266 16.89 -11.74 17.52
C ILE A 266 17.07 -13.27 17.40
N GLN A 267 18.21 -13.82 17.84
CA GLN A 267 18.48 -15.26 17.83
C GLN A 267 17.87 -16.00 19.03
N GLY A 268 17.59 -15.28 20.12
CA GLY A 268 16.93 -15.81 21.32
C GLY A 268 15.40 -15.63 21.36
N SER A 269 14.80 -15.02 20.33
CA SER A 269 13.34 -14.92 20.12
C SER A 269 12.90 -15.84 19.00
#